data_AF-A0A137P311-F1
#
_entry.id   AF-A0A137P311-F1
#
_cell.length_a   1.000
_cell.length_b   1.000
_cell.length_c   1.000
_cell.angle_alpha   90.00
_cell.angle_beta   90.00
_cell.angle_gamma   90.00
#
_symmetry.space_group_name_H-M   'P 1'
#
loop_
_entity.id
_entity.type
_entity.pdbx_description
1 polymer ?
#
loop_
_entity_poly.entity_id
_entity_poly.type
_entity_poly.pdbx_seq_one_letter_code
_entity_poly.pdbx_strand_id
1 'polypeptide(L)'
;MSHQSGISASEDLVKTFAEACNINASNTDQIRLIKLQLKDENFEVTQTESAQGTWEEDFRKIQDSVKDNQPAYIAYRLDSKEEEDQGAWILICFVPETTHVRQKMLYASSKATLLKDLGAQNFQVKYYAYTQDELSLKVYLEYLEHQKASAPLTQQEQEAKYAQELESADPILSPQKRTHVSGMQVEFTEAAHAALQEFNEASLRMVILAVNLSENKVDLEETIEDSYDFTNAHYSGPFPEDQPRYVLVRISDDASNSDYNMFVYWCPVSSPVRQRMIYSSYRGSVLDYIQEDRD
;
A
#
# COMPACT_ATOMS: atom_id res chain seq x y z
N MET A 1 -16.97 9.36 -18.75
CA MET A 1 -18.04 10.33 -19.05
C MET A 1 -19.30 9.55 -19.38
N SER A 2 -20.12 9.25 -18.38
CA SER A 2 -21.40 8.54 -18.57
C SER A 2 -22.54 9.55 -18.74
N HIS A 3 -23.24 9.49 -19.87
CA HIS A 3 -24.52 10.14 -20.20
C HIS A 3 -24.72 11.58 -19.67
N GLN A 4 -23.99 12.55 -20.23
CA GLN A 4 -24.24 13.98 -19.96
C GLN A 4 -25.30 14.53 -20.92
N SER A 5 -26.22 15.34 -20.39
CA SER A 5 -27.28 16.03 -21.15
C SER A 5 -26.78 17.20 -22.01
N GLY A 6 -25.57 17.71 -21.74
CA GLY A 6 -25.04 18.93 -22.35
C GLY A 6 -25.53 20.24 -21.74
N ILE A 7 -26.41 20.18 -20.73
CA ILE A 7 -26.91 21.36 -20.01
C ILE A 7 -25.82 21.91 -19.08
N SER A 8 -25.55 23.21 -19.18
CA SER A 8 -24.55 23.94 -18.41
C SER A 8 -25.17 24.99 -17.46
N ALA A 9 -24.32 25.60 -16.63
CA ALA A 9 -24.68 26.82 -15.92
C ALA A 9 -24.84 28.00 -16.88
N SER A 10 -25.81 28.89 -16.62
CA SER A 10 -25.87 30.17 -17.34
C SER A 10 -24.68 31.06 -16.97
N GLU A 11 -24.28 31.97 -17.87
CA GLU A 11 -23.18 32.91 -17.58
C GLU A 11 -23.46 33.78 -16.35
N ASP A 12 -24.72 34.18 -16.16
CA ASP A 12 -25.15 34.96 -15.01
C ASP A 12 -25.00 34.17 -13.70
N LEU A 13 -25.35 32.87 -13.72
CA LEU A 13 -25.14 31.98 -12.59
C LEU A 13 -23.65 31.87 -12.22
N VAL A 14 -22.78 31.65 -13.21
CA VAL A 14 -21.33 31.55 -12.96
C VAL A 14 -20.78 32.84 -12.34
N LYS A 15 -21.22 34.01 -12.82
CA LYS A 15 -20.84 35.32 -12.27
C LYS A 15 -21.34 35.49 -10.84
N THR A 16 -22.63 35.26 -10.58
CA THR A 16 -23.21 35.38 -9.24
C THR A 16 -22.54 34.44 -8.23
N PHE A 17 -22.22 33.21 -8.65
CA PHE A 17 -21.51 32.27 -7.78
C PHE A 17 -20.07 32.72 -7.51
N ALA A 18 -19.33 33.16 -8.52
CA ALA A 18 -17.97 33.68 -8.35
C ALA A 18 -17.93 34.93 -7.43
N GLU A 19 -18.92 35.82 -7.55
CA GLU A 19 -19.09 36.95 -6.64
C GLU A 19 -19.38 36.49 -5.21
N ALA A 20 -20.24 35.48 -5.03
CA ALA A 20 -20.57 34.92 -3.73
C ALA A 20 -19.38 34.22 -3.04
N CYS A 21 -18.43 33.67 -3.82
CA CYS A 21 -17.19 33.08 -3.32
C CYS A 21 -16.16 34.13 -2.85
N ASN A 22 -16.26 35.40 -3.30
CA ASN A 22 -15.28 36.43 -2.94
C ASN A 22 -15.62 37.09 -1.59
N ILE A 23 -15.02 36.61 -0.50
CA ILE A 23 -15.25 37.10 0.88
C ILE A 23 -14.78 38.56 1.10
N ASN A 24 -13.84 39.06 0.29
CA ASN A 24 -13.25 40.39 0.44
C ASN A 24 -14.19 41.55 0.07
N ALA A 25 -15.41 41.28 -0.40
CA ALA A 25 -16.43 42.30 -0.55
C ALA A 25 -16.94 42.70 0.84
N SER A 26 -16.47 43.84 1.33
CA SER A 26 -16.93 44.53 2.53
C SER A 26 -18.41 44.92 2.44
N ASN A 27 -19.32 43.97 2.46
CA ASN A 27 -20.75 44.22 2.53
C ASN A 27 -21.45 43.17 3.38
N THR A 28 -22.31 43.71 4.23
CA THR A 28 -23.34 43.11 5.10
C THR A 28 -24.39 42.22 4.38
N ASP A 29 -24.12 41.76 3.15
CA ASP A 29 -25.01 40.94 2.32
C ASP A 29 -24.25 39.74 1.73
N GLN A 30 -23.63 38.95 2.60
CA GLN A 30 -23.03 37.71 2.15
C GLN A 30 -24.12 36.69 1.81
N ILE A 31 -24.13 36.23 0.55
CA ILE A 31 -25.10 35.26 0.04
C ILE A 31 -24.90 33.93 0.78
N ARG A 32 -25.96 33.46 1.46
CA ARG A 32 -26.00 32.19 2.19
C ARG A 32 -26.48 31.04 1.32
N LEU A 33 -27.46 31.31 0.47
CA LEU A 33 -28.15 30.31 -0.32
C LEU A 33 -28.35 30.82 -1.75
N ILE A 34 -28.05 29.97 -2.73
CA ILE A 34 -28.36 30.19 -4.14
C ILE A 34 -29.16 28.98 -4.65
N LYS A 35 -30.42 29.21 -5.01
CA LYS A 35 -31.30 28.21 -5.60
C LYS A 35 -31.18 28.24 -7.11
N LEU A 36 -30.95 27.07 -7.68
CA LEU A 36 -30.73 26.84 -9.09
C LEU A 36 -31.86 25.94 -9.64
N GLN A 37 -32.51 26.39 -10.70
CA GLN A 37 -33.50 25.59 -11.41
C GLN A 37 -33.19 25.54 -12.90
N LEU A 38 -33.58 24.44 -13.53
CA LEU A 38 -33.44 24.25 -14.96
C LEU A 38 -34.54 25.03 -15.69
N LYS A 39 -34.14 25.97 -16.54
CA LYS A 39 -35.04 26.73 -17.42
C LYS A 39 -34.41 26.84 -18.79
N ASP A 40 -35.19 26.55 -19.84
CA ASP A 40 -34.76 26.65 -21.24
C ASP A 40 -33.36 26.04 -21.51
N GLU A 41 -33.14 24.84 -20.98
CA GLU A 41 -31.90 24.03 -21.12
C GLU A 41 -30.64 24.62 -20.46
N ASN A 42 -30.76 25.57 -19.53
CA ASN A 42 -29.66 26.04 -18.68
C ASN A 42 -30.07 26.09 -17.20
N PHE A 43 -29.09 25.97 -16.31
CA PHE A 43 -29.32 26.27 -14.89
C PHE A 43 -29.23 27.76 -14.64
N GLU A 44 -30.29 28.33 -14.08
CA GLU A 44 -30.40 29.74 -13.74
C GLU A 44 -30.62 29.93 -12.24
N VAL A 45 -30.16 31.08 -11.72
CA VAL A 45 -30.45 31.51 -10.35
C VAL A 45 -31.93 31.90 -10.26
N THR A 46 -32.70 31.20 -9.42
CA THR A 46 -34.13 31.50 -9.21
C THR A 46 -34.38 32.27 -7.92
N GLN A 47 -33.55 32.05 -6.90
CA GLN A 47 -33.67 32.69 -5.60
C GLN A 47 -32.30 32.75 -4.93
N THR A 48 -32.03 33.85 -4.24
CA THR A 48 -30.86 34.01 -3.37
C THR A 48 -31.32 34.52 -2.00
N GLU A 49 -30.64 34.09 -0.94
CA GLU A 49 -30.90 34.55 0.42
C GLU A 49 -29.58 35.01 1.07
N SER A 50 -29.62 36.13 1.79
CA SER A 50 -28.49 36.63 2.58
C SER A 50 -28.35 35.86 3.90
N ALA A 51 -27.12 35.80 4.42
CA ALA A 51 -26.83 35.29 5.76
C ALA A 51 -27.48 36.18 6.83
N GLN A 52 -28.17 35.58 7.79
CA GLN A 52 -28.80 36.29 8.92
C GLN A 52 -28.25 35.86 10.28
N GLY A 53 -27.74 34.62 10.37
CA GLY A 53 -27.14 34.06 11.57
C GLY A 53 -26.04 33.07 11.22
N THR A 54 -25.83 32.07 12.09
CA THR A 54 -24.91 30.98 11.77
C THR A 54 -25.46 30.12 10.63
N TRP A 55 -24.59 29.38 9.97
CA TRP A 55 -24.99 28.45 8.93
C TRP A 55 -25.93 27.36 9.47
N GLU A 56 -25.88 26.99 10.75
CA GLU A 56 -26.86 26.06 11.33
C GLU A 56 -28.25 26.70 11.45
N GLU A 57 -28.31 27.94 11.93
CA GLU A 57 -29.57 28.69 12.12
C GLU A 57 -30.24 29.01 10.78
N ASP A 58 -29.44 29.36 9.78
CA ASP A 58 -29.90 29.67 8.44
C ASP A 58 -30.28 28.42 7.62
N PHE A 59 -29.95 27.20 8.09
CA PHE A 59 -30.16 25.97 7.33
C PHE A 59 -31.65 25.74 7.00
N ARG A 60 -32.56 26.19 7.88
CA ARG A 60 -34.02 26.12 7.64
C ARG A 60 -34.48 26.82 6.35
N LYS A 61 -33.75 27.84 5.88
CA LYS A 61 -34.04 28.56 4.64
C LYS A 61 -34.01 27.65 3.41
N ILE A 62 -33.27 26.53 3.48
CA ILE A 62 -33.23 25.53 2.41
C ILE A 62 -34.62 24.92 2.20
N GLN A 63 -35.26 24.48 3.28
CA GLN A 63 -36.58 23.88 3.25
C GLN A 63 -37.64 24.86 2.73
N ASP A 64 -37.57 26.12 3.14
CA ASP A 64 -38.48 27.19 2.69
C ASP A 64 -38.32 27.53 1.19
N SER A 65 -37.12 27.31 0.63
CA SER A 65 -36.82 27.62 -0.77
C SER A 65 -37.33 26.60 -1.78
N VAL A 66 -37.70 25.39 -1.35
CA VAL A 66 -38.07 24.27 -2.25
C VAL A 66 -39.57 23.98 -2.25
N LYS A 67 -40.01 23.24 -3.28
CA LYS A 67 -41.40 22.78 -3.42
C LYS A 67 -41.42 21.28 -3.66
N ASP A 68 -42.39 20.58 -3.09
CA ASP A 68 -42.47 19.11 -3.15
C ASP A 68 -42.51 18.52 -4.56
N ASN A 69 -42.97 19.26 -5.58
CA ASN A 69 -43.10 18.73 -6.95
C ASN A 69 -42.07 19.30 -7.93
N GLN A 70 -41.02 19.98 -7.43
CA GLN A 70 -40.03 20.61 -8.31
C GLN A 70 -38.60 20.33 -7.84
N PRO A 71 -37.74 19.79 -8.71
CA PRO A 71 -36.33 19.60 -8.39
C PRO A 71 -35.59 20.94 -8.39
N ALA A 72 -34.55 21.04 -7.57
CA ALA A 72 -33.68 22.20 -7.49
C ALA A 72 -32.27 21.77 -7.04
N TYR A 73 -31.26 22.49 -7.53
CA TYR A 73 -29.94 22.49 -6.89
C TYR A 73 -29.83 23.70 -5.99
N ILE A 74 -29.19 23.53 -4.85
CA ILE A 74 -29.01 24.61 -3.87
C ILE A 74 -27.55 24.63 -3.50
N ALA A 75 -26.87 25.74 -3.79
CA ALA A 75 -25.55 26.01 -3.23
C ALA A 75 -25.77 26.72 -1.90
N TYR A 76 -25.33 26.08 -0.81
CA TYR A 76 -25.46 26.59 0.55
C TYR A 76 -24.10 26.82 1.17
N ARG A 77 -23.88 28.01 1.73
CA ARG A 77 -22.57 28.40 2.25
C ARG A 77 -22.46 28.15 3.75
N LEU A 78 -21.36 27.54 4.17
CA LEU A 78 -20.95 27.32 5.56
C LEU A 78 -20.23 28.55 6.13
N ASP A 79 -20.09 28.58 7.46
CA ASP A 79 -19.27 29.57 8.16
C ASP A 79 -17.85 29.02 8.35
N SER A 80 -17.08 28.81 7.27
CA SER A 80 -15.65 28.50 7.39
C SER A 80 -14.87 29.73 7.86
N LYS A 81 -13.87 29.49 8.71
CA LYS A 81 -13.02 30.53 9.34
C LYS A 81 -11.60 30.58 8.78
N GLU A 82 -11.27 29.78 7.76
CA GLU A 82 -9.92 29.69 7.22
C GLU A 82 -9.76 30.57 5.97
N GLU A 83 -8.61 31.23 5.84
CA GLU A 83 -8.33 32.28 4.85
C GLU A 83 -8.23 31.75 3.40
N GLU A 84 -8.22 30.43 3.20
CA GLU A 84 -8.36 29.77 1.89
C GLU A 84 -9.69 29.01 1.82
N ASP A 85 -10.74 29.73 1.40
CA ASP A 85 -12.15 29.30 1.40
C ASP A 85 -12.51 28.27 0.30
N GLN A 86 -11.54 27.45 -0.13
CA GLN A 86 -11.76 26.37 -1.07
C GLN A 86 -12.55 25.24 -0.39
N GLY A 87 -13.88 25.28 -0.49
CA GLY A 87 -14.76 24.26 0.07
C GLY A 87 -15.84 24.77 1.03
N ALA A 88 -16.07 26.08 1.11
CA ALA A 88 -17.10 26.64 1.99
C ALA A 88 -18.54 26.31 1.62
N TRP A 89 -18.79 25.66 0.48
CA TRP A 89 -20.13 25.41 -0.02
C TRP A 89 -20.55 23.94 0.10
N ILE A 90 -21.84 23.74 0.27
CA ILE A 90 -22.53 22.45 0.15
C ILE A 90 -23.41 22.53 -1.09
N LEU A 91 -23.32 21.52 -1.95
CA LEU A 91 -24.28 21.35 -3.04
C LEU A 91 -25.39 20.40 -2.59
N ILE A 92 -26.58 20.93 -2.37
CA ILE A 92 -27.77 20.15 -2.06
C ILE A 92 -28.52 19.87 -3.36
N CYS A 93 -28.75 18.59 -3.61
CA CYS A 93 -29.44 18.05 -4.78
C CYS A 93 -30.82 17.59 -4.35
N PHE A 94 -31.81 18.49 -4.43
CA PHE A 94 -33.18 18.18 -4.09
C PHE A 94 -33.94 17.70 -5.32
N VAL A 95 -34.31 16.41 -5.35
CA VAL A 95 -35.06 15.81 -6.46
C VAL A 95 -36.21 14.97 -5.90
N PRO A 96 -37.38 15.58 -5.67
CA PRO A 96 -38.52 14.87 -5.10
C PRO A 96 -38.96 13.66 -5.89
N GLU A 97 -39.50 12.64 -5.21
CA GLU A 97 -40.04 11.46 -5.87
C GLU A 97 -41.24 11.76 -6.78
N THR A 98 -42.02 12.78 -6.45
CA THR A 98 -43.17 13.24 -7.25
C THR A 98 -42.77 13.97 -8.53
N THR A 99 -41.49 14.33 -8.69
CA THR A 99 -40.97 14.99 -9.88
C THR A 99 -41.12 14.11 -11.12
N HIS A 100 -41.47 14.70 -12.26
CA HIS A 100 -41.58 13.96 -13.52
C HIS A 100 -40.25 13.30 -13.92
N VAL A 101 -40.29 12.05 -14.41
CA VAL A 101 -39.09 11.24 -14.72
C VAL A 101 -38.10 11.97 -15.63
N ARG A 102 -38.59 12.68 -16.65
CA ARG A 102 -37.74 13.50 -17.53
C ARG A 102 -36.89 14.52 -16.75
N GLN A 103 -37.48 15.23 -15.78
CA GLN A 103 -36.75 16.20 -14.98
C GLN A 103 -35.74 15.53 -14.05
N LYS A 104 -36.10 14.40 -13.42
CA LYS A 104 -35.14 13.61 -12.61
C LYS A 104 -33.90 13.23 -13.42
N MET A 105 -34.11 12.76 -14.65
CA MET A 105 -33.03 12.38 -15.57
C MET A 105 -32.18 13.59 -15.97
N LEU A 106 -32.80 14.72 -16.31
CA LEU A 106 -32.07 15.95 -16.66
C LEU A 106 -31.22 16.44 -15.50
N TYR A 107 -31.77 16.55 -14.29
CA TYR A 107 -30.99 16.96 -13.13
C TYR A 107 -29.82 16.00 -12.91
N ALA A 108 -30.07 14.68 -12.82
CA ALA A 108 -29.03 13.69 -12.59
C ALA A 108 -27.89 13.73 -13.63
N SER A 109 -28.23 13.87 -14.92
CA SER A 109 -27.26 13.89 -16.03
C SER A 109 -26.51 15.22 -16.18
N SER A 110 -27.10 16.35 -15.76
CA SER A 110 -26.47 17.68 -15.87
C SER A 110 -25.59 18.07 -14.67
N LYS A 111 -25.70 17.36 -13.54
CA LYS A 111 -24.98 17.68 -12.28
C LYS A 111 -23.46 17.80 -12.48
N ALA A 112 -22.87 16.88 -13.23
CA ALA A 112 -21.43 16.84 -13.45
C ALA A 112 -20.95 18.07 -14.24
N THR A 113 -21.75 18.53 -15.20
CA THR A 113 -21.47 19.76 -15.96
C THR A 113 -21.61 20.98 -15.07
N LEU A 114 -22.70 21.08 -14.29
CA LEU A 114 -22.90 22.17 -13.34
C LEU A 114 -21.73 22.30 -12.34
N LEU A 115 -21.28 21.19 -11.76
CA LEU A 115 -20.12 21.17 -10.86
C LEU A 115 -18.82 21.57 -11.56
N LYS A 116 -18.66 21.26 -12.85
CA LYS A 116 -17.50 21.68 -13.63
C LYS A 116 -17.53 23.19 -13.85
N ASP A 117 -18.69 23.76 -14.18
CA ASP A 117 -18.86 25.19 -14.46
C ASP A 117 -18.72 26.05 -13.20
N LEU A 118 -19.25 25.59 -12.07
CA LEU A 118 -19.17 26.29 -10.77
C LEU A 118 -17.86 26.01 -9.99
N GLY A 119 -17.04 25.08 -10.46
CA GLY A 119 -15.82 24.64 -9.77
C GLY A 119 -16.10 23.64 -8.66
N ALA A 120 -15.84 22.36 -8.94
CA ALA A 120 -16.17 21.27 -8.01
C ALA A 120 -15.43 21.36 -6.66
N GLN A 121 -14.26 22.01 -6.63
CA GLN A 121 -13.47 22.25 -5.42
C GLN A 121 -14.15 23.20 -4.41
N ASN A 122 -15.09 24.02 -4.86
CA ASN A 122 -15.80 24.96 -3.99
C ASN A 122 -16.82 24.23 -3.09
N PHE A 123 -17.19 22.99 -3.44
CA PHE A 123 -18.19 22.19 -2.75
C PHE A 123 -17.55 21.07 -1.93
N GLN A 124 -17.54 21.21 -0.60
CA GLN A 124 -17.03 20.17 0.31
C GLN A 124 -17.94 18.95 0.35
N VAL A 125 -19.26 19.17 0.38
CA VAL A 125 -20.25 18.11 0.52
C VAL A 125 -21.28 18.20 -0.60
N LYS A 126 -21.62 17.04 -1.16
CA LYS A 126 -22.74 16.88 -2.08
C LYS A 126 -23.81 16.10 -1.33
N TYR A 127 -24.91 16.75 -0.99
CA TYR A 127 -26.00 16.20 -0.21
C TYR A 127 -27.20 15.93 -1.13
N TYR A 128 -27.82 14.75 -1.03
CA TYR A 128 -28.98 14.39 -1.85
C TYR A 128 -30.19 14.27 -0.96
N ALA A 129 -31.30 14.88 -1.39
CA ALA A 129 -32.55 14.84 -0.67
C ALA A 129 -33.71 14.57 -1.64
N TYR A 130 -34.65 13.72 -1.22
CA TYR A 130 -35.82 13.32 -2.00
C TYR A 130 -37.14 13.74 -1.33
N THR A 131 -37.09 14.14 -0.07
CA THR A 131 -38.22 14.65 0.71
C THR A 131 -37.83 15.96 1.40
N GLN A 132 -38.82 16.79 1.77
CA GLN A 132 -38.52 18.02 2.51
C GLN A 132 -37.99 17.76 3.91
N ASP A 133 -38.39 16.67 4.55
CA ASP A 133 -37.92 16.31 5.89
C ASP A 133 -36.41 16.00 5.92
N GLU A 134 -35.88 15.46 4.82
CA GLU A 134 -34.45 15.24 4.61
C GLU A 134 -33.66 16.56 4.49
N LEU A 135 -34.31 17.70 4.22
CA LEU A 135 -33.66 19.01 4.19
C LEU A 135 -33.54 19.67 5.57
N SER A 136 -33.85 18.93 6.64
CA SER A 136 -33.64 19.41 8.01
C SER A 136 -32.17 19.30 8.43
N LEU A 137 -31.74 20.23 9.29
CA LEU A 137 -30.36 20.25 9.81
C LEU A 137 -29.99 18.94 10.51
N LYS A 138 -30.94 18.35 11.24
CA LYS A 138 -30.75 17.09 11.97
C LYS A 138 -30.34 15.97 11.00
N VAL A 139 -31.08 15.78 9.92
CA VAL A 139 -30.81 14.70 8.95
C VAL A 139 -29.49 14.96 8.22
N TYR A 140 -29.17 16.22 7.94
CA TYR A 140 -27.87 16.58 7.36
C TYR A 140 -26.69 16.20 8.28
N LEU A 141 -26.81 16.43 9.59
CA LEU A 141 -25.77 16.03 10.55
C LEU A 141 -25.63 14.51 10.64
N GLU A 142 -26.75 13.77 10.69
CA GLU A 142 -26.75 12.31 10.64
C GLU A 142 -26.08 11.78 9.35
N TYR A 143 -26.29 12.45 8.22
CA TYR A 143 -25.60 12.15 6.96
C TYR A 143 -24.08 12.32 7.05
N LEU A 144 -23.60 13.40 7.69
CA LEU A 144 -22.17 13.62 7.89
C LEU A 144 -21.54 12.56 8.82
N GLU A 145 -22.27 12.12 9.85
CA GLU A 145 -21.85 11.03 10.72
C GLU A 145 -21.77 9.71 9.96
N HIS A 146 -22.78 9.41 9.13
CA HIS A 146 -22.81 8.20 8.30
C HIS A 146 -21.68 8.19 7.26
N GLN A 147 -21.31 9.33 6.67
CA GLN A 147 -20.15 9.39 5.76
C GLN A 147 -18.82 9.09 6.46
N LYS A 148 -18.70 9.41 7.74
CA LYS A 148 -17.50 9.11 8.55
C LYS A 148 -17.50 7.69 9.12
N ALA A 149 -18.65 7.01 9.11
CA ALA A 149 -18.76 5.64 9.57
C ALA A 149 -17.92 4.70 8.70
N SER A 150 -17.42 3.62 9.30
CA SER A 150 -16.65 2.61 8.57
C SER A 150 -17.46 1.99 7.45
N ALA A 151 -16.85 1.84 6.28
CA ALA A 151 -17.47 1.15 5.16
C ALA A 151 -17.92 -0.27 5.59
N PRO A 152 -19.13 -0.71 5.20
CA PRO A 152 -19.58 -2.06 5.48
C PRO A 152 -18.66 -3.05 4.75
N LEU A 153 -18.01 -3.93 5.49
CA LEU A 153 -17.12 -4.96 4.96
C LEU A 153 -17.84 -6.30 4.93
N THR A 154 -17.66 -7.04 3.84
CA THR A 154 -18.08 -8.44 3.74
C THR A 154 -17.26 -9.32 4.69
N GLN A 155 -17.76 -10.51 5.02
CA GLN A 155 -17.04 -11.44 5.90
C GLN A 155 -15.63 -11.77 5.37
N GLN A 156 -15.50 -11.97 4.05
CA GLN A 156 -14.21 -12.25 3.42
C GLN A 156 -13.23 -11.08 3.55
N GLU A 157 -13.71 -9.84 3.38
CA GLU A 157 -12.86 -8.65 3.54
C GLU A 157 -12.44 -8.44 5.00
N GLN A 158 -13.31 -8.76 5.96
CA GLN A 158 -12.98 -8.72 7.38
C GLN A 158 -11.88 -9.73 7.72
N GLU A 159 -12.01 -10.97 7.24
CA GLU A 159 -11.01 -12.03 7.43
C GLU A 159 -9.66 -11.68 6.79
N ALA A 160 -9.67 -11.17 5.56
CA ALA A 160 -8.46 -10.74 4.86
C ALA A 160 -7.76 -9.57 5.58
N LYS A 161 -8.52 -8.58 6.04
CA LYS A 161 -7.98 -7.45 6.80
C LYS A 161 -7.38 -7.92 8.13
N TYR A 162 -8.04 -8.84 8.82
CA TYR A 162 -7.53 -9.43 10.06
C TYR A 162 -6.22 -10.19 9.84
N ALA A 163 -6.12 -10.99 8.77
CA ALA A 163 -4.88 -11.69 8.42
C ALA A 163 -3.73 -10.71 8.10
N GLN A 164 -4.02 -9.64 7.35
CA GLN A 164 -3.04 -8.59 7.06
C GLN A 164 -2.55 -7.89 8.33
N GLU A 165 -3.46 -7.56 9.25
CA GLU A 165 -3.13 -6.96 10.54
C GLU A 165 -2.23 -7.89 11.37
N LEU A 166 -2.55 -9.18 11.45
CA LEU A 166 -1.72 -10.21 12.08
C LEU A 166 -0.32 -10.33 11.46
N GLU A 167 -0.20 -10.26 10.13
CA GLU A 167 1.09 -10.33 9.44
C GLU A 167 1.96 -9.09 9.66
N SER A 168 1.32 -7.93 9.79
CA SER A 168 1.97 -6.63 10.02
C SER A 168 2.31 -6.34 11.49
N ALA A 169 1.69 -7.06 12.43
CA ALA A 169 1.97 -6.94 13.85
C ALA A 169 3.45 -7.29 14.13
N ASP A 170 4.10 -6.46 14.96
CA ASP A 170 5.55 -6.37 15.10
C ASP A 170 6.27 -7.73 15.25
N PRO A 171 7.35 -7.97 14.47
CA PRO A 171 8.15 -9.20 14.55
C PRO A 171 8.90 -9.37 15.88
N ILE A 172 8.88 -8.38 16.77
CA ILE A 172 9.61 -8.35 18.05
C ILE A 172 9.14 -9.45 19.01
N LEU A 173 7.89 -9.89 18.91
CA LEU A 173 7.31 -10.95 19.75
C LEU A 173 7.11 -12.29 19.03
N SER A 174 7.31 -12.33 17.71
CA SER A 174 7.26 -13.57 16.95
C SER A 174 8.62 -14.27 17.02
N PRO A 175 8.70 -15.58 17.32
CA PRO A 175 9.94 -16.33 17.16
C PRO A 175 10.41 -16.09 15.74
N GLN A 176 11.63 -15.57 15.57
CA GLN A 176 12.24 -15.20 14.29
C GLN A 176 11.62 -16.02 13.16
N LYS A 177 10.88 -15.36 12.25
CA LYS A 177 10.28 -16.01 11.08
C LYS A 177 11.33 -16.97 10.54
N ARG A 178 11.13 -18.28 10.71
CA ARG A 178 12.09 -19.29 10.26
C ARG A 178 11.99 -19.30 8.74
N THR A 179 12.72 -18.40 8.10
CA THR A 179 12.82 -18.27 6.64
C THR A 179 13.55 -19.46 6.02
N HIS A 180 14.15 -20.30 6.85
CA HIS A 180 14.84 -21.53 6.48
C HIS A 180 14.38 -22.69 7.37
N VAL A 181 14.39 -23.89 6.79
CA VAL A 181 14.27 -25.14 7.54
C VAL A 181 15.51 -25.28 8.42
N SER A 182 15.35 -25.72 9.68
CA SER A 182 16.48 -25.97 10.60
C SER A 182 17.53 -26.87 9.94
N GLY A 183 18.81 -26.50 10.03
CA GLY A 183 19.92 -27.30 9.51
C GLY A 183 19.85 -28.74 10.02
N MET A 184 20.10 -29.70 9.15
CA MET A 184 20.08 -31.12 9.53
C MET A 184 21.43 -31.44 10.19
N GLN A 185 21.38 -31.99 11.41
CA GLN A 185 22.60 -32.37 12.13
C GLN A 185 23.36 -33.45 11.35
N VAL A 186 24.69 -33.34 11.33
CA VAL A 186 25.58 -34.27 10.63
C VAL A 186 26.78 -34.60 11.50
N GLU A 187 27.21 -35.86 11.48
CA GLU A 187 28.40 -36.32 12.18
C GLU A 187 29.62 -36.28 11.24
N PHE A 188 30.80 -35.98 11.80
CA PHE A 188 32.07 -36.04 11.09
C PHE A 188 32.79 -37.34 11.41
N THR A 189 33.50 -37.91 10.44
CA THR A 189 34.42 -39.03 10.71
C THR A 189 35.66 -38.54 11.46
N GLU A 190 36.35 -39.45 12.16
CA GLU A 190 37.59 -39.13 12.88
C GLU A 190 38.67 -38.56 11.95
N ALA A 191 38.72 -39.06 10.70
CA ALA A 191 39.63 -38.56 9.67
C ALA A 191 39.29 -37.12 9.24
N ALA A 192 38.00 -36.80 9.06
CA ALA A 192 37.55 -35.45 8.73
C ALA A 192 37.87 -34.47 9.87
N HIS A 193 37.67 -34.87 11.13
CA HIS A 193 38.01 -34.03 12.28
C HIS A 193 39.52 -33.78 12.40
N ALA A 194 40.35 -34.82 12.26
CA ALA A 194 41.81 -34.69 12.28
C ALA A 194 42.34 -33.72 11.20
N ALA A 195 41.81 -33.81 9.97
CA ALA A 195 42.20 -32.91 8.88
C ALA A 195 41.77 -31.45 9.14
N LEU A 196 40.61 -31.23 9.79
CA LEU A 196 40.17 -29.89 10.17
C LEU A 196 41.08 -29.29 11.27
N GLN A 197 41.54 -30.11 12.23
CA GLN A 197 42.50 -29.70 13.24
C GLN A 197 43.86 -29.33 12.62
N GLU A 198 44.39 -30.18 11.74
CA GLU A 198 45.64 -29.91 11.00
C GLU A 198 45.52 -28.62 10.14
N PHE A 199 44.38 -28.39 9.51
CA PHE A 199 44.10 -27.14 8.81
C PHE A 199 44.13 -25.93 9.75
N ASN A 200 43.55 -26.04 10.95
CA ASN A 200 43.61 -24.99 11.97
C ASN A 200 45.05 -24.72 12.45
N GLU A 201 45.87 -25.75 12.63
CA GLU A 201 47.29 -25.66 13.01
C GLU A 201 48.21 -25.10 11.89
N ALA A 202 47.67 -24.83 10.71
CA ALA A 202 48.39 -24.34 9.54
C ALA A 202 49.37 -25.31 8.89
N SER A 203 49.21 -26.61 9.13
CA SER A 203 49.93 -27.65 8.38
C SER A 203 49.30 -27.91 7.02
N LEU A 204 47.98 -27.73 6.88
CA LEU A 204 47.26 -27.92 5.61
C LEU A 204 46.81 -26.60 4.99
N ARG A 205 46.86 -26.54 3.66
CA ARG A 205 46.37 -25.40 2.85
C ARG A 205 44.98 -25.64 2.27
N MET A 206 44.59 -26.88 2.06
CA MET A 206 43.24 -27.24 1.58
C MET A 206 42.76 -28.56 2.17
N VAL A 207 41.47 -28.61 2.51
CA VAL A 207 40.76 -29.81 2.97
C VAL A 207 39.48 -29.97 2.15
N ILE A 208 39.26 -31.16 1.60
CA ILE A 208 38.08 -31.51 0.80
C ILE A 208 37.27 -32.56 1.55
N LEU A 209 36.00 -32.24 1.76
CA LEU A 209 35.05 -33.07 2.48
C LEU A 209 33.91 -33.52 1.57
N ALA A 210 33.57 -34.80 1.68
CA ALA A 210 32.46 -35.43 0.99
C ALA A 210 31.45 -35.99 2.00
N VAL A 211 30.18 -36.05 1.61
CA VAL A 211 29.12 -36.65 2.44
C VAL A 211 28.95 -38.10 2.02
N ASN A 212 29.21 -39.03 2.94
CA ASN A 212 28.86 -40.42 2.78
C ASN A 212 27.34 -40.57 2.92
N LEU A 213 26.64 -40.75 1.80
CA LEU A 213 25.17 -40.81 1.74
C LEU A 213 24.56 -42.05 2.39
N SER A 214 25.34 -43.12 2.58
CA SER A 214 24.89 -44.33 3.27
C SER A 214 24.92 -44.17 4.79
N GLU A 215 25.97 -43.51 5.29
CA GLU A 215 26.20 -43.36 6.74
C GLU A 215 25.70 -42.01 7.28
N ASN A 216 25.36 -41.07 6.40
CA ASN A 216 25.01 -39.69 6.73
C ASN A 216 26.10 -38.99 7.55
N LYS A 217 27.36 -39.22 7.16
CA LYS A 217 28.55 -38.62 7.77
C LYS A 217 29.31 -37.78 6.77
N VAL A 218 29.95 -36.71 7.26
CA VAL A 218 30.96 -35.96 6.50
C VAL A 218 32.29 -36.66 6.68
N ASP A 219 32.88 -37.06 5.57
CA ASP A 219 34.15 -37.77 5.53
C ASP A 219 35.23 -36.95 4.81
N LEU A 220 36.48 -37.28 5.11
CA LEU A 220 37.63 -36.71 4.44
C LEU A 220 37.80 -37.37 3.07
N GLU A 221 37.88 -36.56 2.01
CA GLU A 221 38.21 -37.07 0.68
C GLU A 221 39.69 -36.84 0.35
N GLU A 222 40.18 -35.61 0.54
CA GLU A 222 41.54 -35.23 0.15
C GLU A 222 42.07 -34.05 0.99
N THR A 223 43.38 -34.04 1.25
CA THR A 223 44.11 -32.94 1.87
C THR A 223 45.25 -32.49 0.97
N ILE A 224 45.56 -31.18 0.98
CA ILE A 224 46.67 -30.62 0.21
C ILE A 224 47.48 -29.70 1.12
N GLU A 225 48.78 -29.96 1.20
CA GLU A 225 49.76 -29.22 2.02
C GLU A 225 50.33 -27.98 1.30
N ASP A 226 50.46 -28.03 -0.02
CA ASP A 226 51.09 -26.98 -0.82
C ASP A 226 50.19 -25.75 -1.07
N SER A 227 50.81 -24.58 -1.27
CA SER A 227 50.13 -23.34 -1.63
C SER A 227 49.44 -23.48 -3.00
N TYR A 228 48.12 -23.27 -3.04
CA TYR A 228 47.32 -23.42 -4.25
C TYR A 228 47.08 -22.07 -4.94
N ASP A 229 47.44 -21.95 -6.22
CA ASP A 229 47.22 -20.72 -7.00
C ASP A 229 45.83 -20.72 -7.68
N PHE A 230 44.91 -19.95 -7.10
CA PHE A 230 43.55 -19.76 -7.64
C PHE A 230 43.47 -18.78 -8.82
N THR A 231 44.57 -18.12 -9.20
CA THR A 231 44.59 -17.12 -10.28
C THR A 231 44.75 -17.72 -11.67
N ASN A 232 45.08 -19.01 -11.76
CA ASN A 232 45.22 -19.70 -13.03
C ASN A 232 43.85 -20.03 -13.65
N ALA A 233 43.49 -19.33 -14.74
CA ALA A 233 42.21 -19.45 -15.45
C ALA A 233 41.93 -20.85 -16.05
N HIS A 234 42.90 -21.78 -16.01
CA HIS A 234 42.78 -23.16 -16.49
C HIS A 234 42.58 -24.20 -15.39
N TYR A 235 42.16 -23.80 -14.19
CA TYR A 235 42.05 -24.71 -13.06
C TYR A 235 40.90 -25.74 -13.21
N SER A 236 41.27 -27.01 -13.39
CA SER A 236 40.46 -28.18 -13.04
C SER A 236 40.86 -28.61 -11.63
N GLY A 237 40.17 -28.14 -10.61
CA GLY A 237 40.42 -28.64 -9.26
C GLY A 237 40.15 -30.14 -9.12
N PRO A 238 40.46 -30.73 -7.96
CA PRO A 238 39.95 -32.04 -7.56
C PRO A 238 38.42 -32.00 -7.32
N PHE A 239 37.70 -31.18 -8.08
CA PHE A 239 36.28 -30.98 -7.97
C PHE A 239 35.57 -31.83 -9.01
N PRO A 240 34.84 -32.87 -8.60
CA PRO A 240 34.11 -33.69 -9.54
C PRO A 240 33.05 -32.86 -10.29
N GLU A 241 32.85 -33.17 -11.56
CA GLU A 241 31.83 -32.52 -12.39
C GLU A 241 30.41 -32.96 -12.04
N ASP A 242 30.24 -34.09 -11.34
CA ASP A 242 28.96 -34.75 -11.12
C ASP A 242 28.59 -34.91 -9.64
N GLN A 243 29.39 -34.39 -8.70
CA GLN A 243 29.12 -34.56 -7.27
C GLN A 243 29.44 -33.29 -6.45
N PRO A 244 28.66 -32.97 -5.40
CA PRO A 244 28.95 -31.84 -4.53
C PRO A 244 30.09 -32.13 -3.55
N ARG A 245 30.81 -31.08 -3.11
CA ARG A 245 31.89 -31.13 -2.10
C ARG A 245 31.85 -29.89 -1.21
N TYR A 246 32.34 -30.03 0.02
CA TYR A 246 32.74 -28.89 0.84
C TYR A 246 34.25 -28.78 0.83
N VAL A 247 34.75 -27.56 0.70
CA VAL A 247 36.17 -27.32 0.55
C VAL A 247 36.54 -26.19 1.47
N LEU A 248 37.55 -26.41 2.30
CA LEU A 248 38.20 -25.37 3.08
C LEU A 248 39.54 -25.08 2.44
N VAL A 249 39.82 -23.80 2.21
CA VAL A 249 41.02 -23.34 1.56
C VAL A 249 41.64 -22.22 2.38
N ARG A 250 42.95 -22.25 2.55
CA ARG A 250 43.75 -21.14 3.05
C ARG A 250 44.38 -20.39 1.88
N ILE A 251 43.93 -19.16 1.67
CA ILE A 251 44.46 -18.27 0.62
C ILE A 251 45.45 -17.31 1.28
N SER A 252 46.68 -17.32 0.81
CA SER A 252 47.68 -16.31 1.17
C SER A 252 47.48 -15.06 0.32
N ASP A 253 47.38 -13.90 0.97
CA ASP A 253 47.35 -12.61 0.29
C ASP A 253 48.75 -11.96 0.35
N ASP A 254 49.42 -11.96 -0.81
CA ASP A 254 50.76 -11.38 -0.97
C ASP A 254 50.79 -9.86 -0.69
N ALA A 255 49.64 -9.17 -0.79
CA ALA A 255 49.56 -7.72 -0.60
C ALA A 255 49.40 -7.31 0.87
N SER A 256 48.75 -8.14 1.70
CA SER A 256 48.49 -7.86 3.12
C SER A 256 49.36 -8.68 4.09
N ASN A 257 50.11 -9.66 3.59
CA ASN A 257 50.91 -10.60 4.38
C ASN A 257 50.08 -11.33 5.46
N SER A 258 48.81 -11.63 5.15
CA SER A 258 47.88 -12.33 6.02
C SER A 258 47.12 -13.41 5.27
N ASP A 259 46.93 -14.57 5.90
CA ASP A 259 46.16 -15.67 5.32
C ASP A 259 44.66 -15.56 5.66
N TYR A 260 43.80 -15.86 4.69
CA TYR A 260 42.34 -15.94 4.85
C TYR A 260 41.84 -17.36 4.62
N ASN A 261 40.91 -17.83 5.46
CA ASN A 261 40.24 -19.11 5.27
C ASN A 261 38.94 -18.89 4.47
N MET A 262 38.76 -19.65 3.39
CA MET A 262 37.57 -19.63 2.54
C MET A 262 36.88 -20.99 2.59
N PHE A 263 35.58 -20.98 2.87
CA PHE A 263 34.71 -22.15 2.72
C PHE A 263 33.99 -22.10 1.37
N VAL A 264 34.18 -23.14 0.56
CA VAL A 264 33.55 -23.29 -0.74
C VAL A 264 32.58 -24.46 -0.68
N TYR A 265 31.32 -24.20 -1.01
CA TYR A 265 30.34 -25.23 -1.30
C TYR A 265 30.30 -25.45 -2.81
N TRP A 266 31.01 -26.48 -3.29
CA TRP A 266 30.99 -26.88 -4.68
C TRP A 266 29.77 -27.77 -4.94
N CYS A 267 28.89 -27.37 -5.84
CA CYS A 267 27.67 -28.11 -6.14
C CYS A 267 27.31 -28.05 -7.64
N PRO A 268 27.85 -28.97 -8.45
CA PRO A 268 27.53 -29.04 -9.87
C PRO A 268 26.06 -29.31 -10.11
N VAL A 269 25.47 -28.63 -11.10
CA VAL A 269 24.06 -28.83 -11.50
C VAL A 269 23.79 -30.24 -12.03
N SER A 270 24.82 -30.87 -12.60
CA SER A 270 24.87 -32.26 -13.08
C SER A 270 24.72 -33.30 -11.97
N SER A 271 24.98 -32.96 -10.71
CA SER A 271 24.88 -33.91 -9.60
C SER A 271 23.43 -34.32 -9.29
N PRO A 272 23.15 -35.53 -8.77
CA PRO A 272 21.78 -35.95 -8.46
C PRO A 272 21.04 -35.02 -7.48
N VAL A 273 19.75 -34.78 -7.71
CA VAL A 273 18.90 -33.89 -6.86
C VAL A 273 18.99 -34.24 -5.38
N ARG A 274 18.98 -35.54 -5.05
CA ARG A 274 19.10 -36.03 -3.67
C ARG A 274 20.42 -35.58 -3.02
N GLN A 275 21.53 -35.65 -3.73
CA GLN A 275 22.83 -35.22 -3.22
C GLN A 275 22.84 -33.70 -2.99
N ARG A 276 22.39 -32.92 -3.98
CA ARG A 276 22.32 -31.46 -3.85
C ARG A 276 21.46 -31.02 -2.67
N MET A 277 20.33 -31.69 -2.44
CA MET A 277 19.46 -31.43 -1.29
C MET A 277 20.20 -31.70 0.02
N ILE A 278 20.80 -32.88 0.18
CA ILE A 278 21.51 -33.28 1.41
C ILE A 278 22.66 -32.32 1.72
N TYR A 279 23.51 -32.02 0.75
CA TYR A 279 24.61 -31.07 0.93
C TYR A 279 24.12 -29.62 1.18
N SER A 280 22.96 -29.23 0.66
CA SER A 280 22.41 -27.90 0.99
C SER A 280 21.86 -27.86 2.42
N SER A 281 21.27 -28.96 2.89
CA SER A 281 20.75 -29.11 4.26
C SER A 281 21.84 -29.21 5.32
N TYR A 282 22.98 -29.84 5.01
CA TYR A 282 24.12 -29.99 5.93
C TYR A 282 25.03 -28.77 5.97
N ARG A 283 24.97 -27.86 4.99
CA ARG A 283 25.86 -26.68 4.91
C ARG A 283 25.87 -25.86 6.21
N GLY A 284 24.71 -25.65 6.84
CA GLY A 284 24.61 -24.91 8.09
C GLY A 284 25.40 -25.59 9.21
N SER A 285 25.05 -26.84 9.51
CA SER A 285 25.71 -27.63 10.56
C SER A 285 27.20 -27.85 10.31
N VAL A 286 27.63 -27.99 9.05
CA VAL A 286 29.05 -28.08 8.69
C VAL A 286 29.79 -26.78 8.98
N LEU A 287 29.19 -25.63 8.63
CA LEU A 287 29.76 -24.32 8.92
C LEU A 287 29.85 -24.06 10.43
N ASP A 288 28.79 -24.39 11.17
CA ASP A 288 28.75 -24.25 12.62
C ASP A 288 29.86 -25.09 13.27
N TYR A 289 30.00 -26.35 12.85
CA TYR A 289 31.06 -27.24 13.35
C TYR A 289 32.48 -26.71 13.08
N ILE A 290 32.74 -26.23 11.85
CA ILE A 290 34.05 -25.65 11.47
C ILE A 290 34.34 -24.37 12.27
N GLN A 291 33.32 -23.61 12.63
CA GLN A 291 33.46 -22.37 13.41
C GLN A 291 33.64 -22.65 14.90
N GLU A 292 32.94 -23.62 15.47
CA GLU A 292 33.08 -24.04 16.87
C GLU A 292 34.45 -24.66 17.17
N ASP A 293 35.02 -25.45 16.24
CA ASP A 293 36.32 -26.12 16.41
C ASP A 293 37.53 -25.15 16.26
N ARG A 294 37.27 -23.84 16.15
CA ARG A 294 38.29 -22.78 15.99
C ARG A 294 38.60 -22.01 17.28
N ASP A 295 37.74 -22.11 18.29
CA ASP A 295 37.92 -21.52 19.64
C ASP A 295 38.60 -22.51 20.60
#